data_AF-A0A3B9I4J9-F1
#
_entry.id   AF-A0A3B9I4J9-F1
#
_cell.length_a   1.000
_cell.length_b   1.000
_cell.length_c   1.000
_cell.angle_alpha   90.00
_cell.angle_beta   90.00
_cell.angle_gamma   90.00
#
_symmetry.space_group_name_H-M   'P 1'
#
loop_
_entity.id
_entity.type
_entity.pdbx_description
1 polymer ?
#
loop_
_entity_poly.entity_id
_entity_poly.type
_entity_poly.pdbx_seq_one_letter_code
_entity_poly.pdbx_strand_id
1 'polypeptide(L)' 'ACHANDCHAVYLSGAGPTIMCLSDQEGMASRLSQVLSKLNHKWIIRKLTIDNDGIKILRS' A
#
# COMPACT_ATOMS: atom_id res chain seq x y z
N ALA A 1 13.39 -11.09 1.32
CA ALA A 1 13.65 -9.88 0.52
C ALA A 1 12.43 -9.57 -0.33
N CYS A 2 11.86 -8.36 -0.24
CA CYS A 2 10.58 -7.98 -0.90
C CYS A 2 10.60 -8.02 -2.44
N HIS A 3 11.77 -8.24 -3.06
CA HIS A 3 11.88 -8.57 -4.48
C HIS A 3 11.05 -9.79 -4.90
N ALA A 4 10.77 -10.74 -3.99
CA ALA A 4 9.97 -11.93 -4.31
C ALA A 4 8.49 -11.61 -4.64
N ASN A 5 8.02 -10.38 -4.38
CA ASN A 5 6.64 -9.97 -4.64
C ASN A 5 6.53 -8.73 -5.54
N ASP A 6 7.57 -8.40 -6.32
CA ASP A 6 7.53 -7.29 -7.29
C ASP A 6 7.19 -5.91 -6.66
N CYS A 7 7.60 -5.70 -5.40
CA CYS A 7 7.62 -4.37 -4.77
C CYS A 7 9.01 -3.75 -5.00
N HIS A 8 9.03 -2.48 -5.43
CA HIS A 8 10.24 -1.65 -5.48
C HIS A 8 10.78 -1.36 -4.09
N ALA A 9 9.89 -1.10 -3.13
CA ALA A 9 10.25 -0.86 -1.75
C ALA A 9 9.11 -1.26 -0.80
N VAL A 10 9.45 -1.60 0.44
CA VAL A 10 8.51 -1.81 1.54
C VAL A 10 9.06 -1.11 2.79
N TYR A 11 8.25 -0.29 3.44
CA TYR A 11 8.64 0.48 4.62
C TYR A 11 7.47 0.74 5.57
N LEU A 12 7.77 1.13 6.81
CA LEU A 12 6.78 1.64 7.75
C LEU A 12 6.44 3.09 7.37
N SER A 13 5.14 3.38 7.25
CA SER A 13 4.66 4.74 7.03
C SER A 13 4.73 5.55 8.32
N GLY A 14 5.56 6.60 8.34
CA GLY A 14 5.78 7.42 9.54
C GLY A 14 6.32 6.59 10.71
N ALA A 15 5.64 6.64 11.85
CA ALA A 15 5.95 5.81 13.02
C ALA A 15 5.25 4.44 13.03
N GLY A 16 4.52 4.09 11.95
CA GLY A 16 3.68 2.89 11.91
C GLY A 16 2.31 3.09 12.56
N PRO A 17 1.46 2.04 12.63
CA PRO A 17 1.73 0.63 12.27
C PRO A 17 1.56 0.31 10.79
N THR A 18 1.19 1.30 9.96
CA THR A 18 0.93 1.10 8.53
C THR A 18 2.20 0.75 7.77
N ILE A 19 2.14 -0.30 6.95
CA ILE A 19 3.21 -0.69 6.01
C ILE A 19 2.84 -0.16 4.62
N MET A 20 3.81 0.44 3.93
CA MET A 20 3.66 0.91 2.55
C MET A 20 4.51 0.02 1.63
N CYS A 21 3.92 -0.44 0.52
CA CYS A 21 4.66 -1.02 -0.61
C CYS A 21 4.55 -0.08 -1.80
N LEU A 22 5.68 0.22 -2.42
CA LEU A 22 5.76 0.89 -3.71
C LEU A 22 5.92 -0.18 -4.80
N SER A 23 5.07 -0.15 -5.81
CA SER A 23 5.10 -1.07 -6.94
C SER A 23 4.45 -0.39 -8.16
N ASP A 24 4.96 -0.69 -9.35
CA ASP A 24 4.38 -0.32 -10.65
C ASP A 24 3.49 -1.42 -11.24
N GLN A 25 3.37 -2.56 -10.55
CA GLN A 25 2.63 -3.71 -11.05
C GLN A 25 1.12 -3.56 -10.86
N GLU A 26 0.39 -3.77 -11.94
CA GLU A 26 -1.06 -3.97 -11.86
C GLU A 26 -1.39 -5.24 -11.05
N GLY A 27 -2.46 -5.20 -10.26
CA GLY A 27 -2.89 -6.34 -9.45
C GLY A 27 -2.11 -6.56 -8.15
N MET A 28 -1.18 -5.68 -7.78
CA MET A 28 -0.41 -5.80 -6.54
C MET A 28 -1.29 -5.87 -5.28
N ALA A 29 -2.36 -5.06 -5.22
CA ALA A 29 -3.32 -5.11 -4.12
C ALA A 29 -3.96 -6.50 -3.95
N SER A 30 -4.31 -7.18 -5.05
CA SER A 30 -4.91 -8.52 -5.03
C SER A 30 -3.91 -9.58 -4.56
N ARG A 31 -2.65 -9.51 -5.04
CA ARG A 31 -1.57 -10.39 -4.58
C ARG A 31 -1.29 -10.24 -3.10
N LEU A 32 -1.15 -9.00 -2.62
CA LEU A 32 -1.00 -8.71 -1.20
C LEU A 32 -2.19 -9.25 -0.40
N SER A 33 -3.42 -9.12 -0.92
CA SER A 33 -4.61 -9.64 -0.26
C SER A 33 -4.54 -11.16 -0.09
N GLN A 34 -4.10 -11.88 -1.11
CA GLN A 34 -3.94 -13.34 -1.05
C GLN A 34 -2.87 -13.76 -0.04
N VAL A 35 -1.70 -13.11 -0.04
CA VAL A 35 -0.60 -13.45 0.87
C VAL A 35 -0.96 -13.10 2.32
N LEU A 36 -1.44 -11.87 2.55
CA LEU A 36 -1.75 -11.37 3.89
C LEU A 36 -2.99 -12.05 4.51
N SER A 37 -3.88 -12.64 3.70
CA SER A 37 -5.02 -13.42 4.20
C SER A 37 -4.61 -14.64 5.04
N LYS A 38 -3.38 -15.14 4.84
CA LYS A 38 -2.84 -16.30 5.56
C LYS A 38 -2.22 -15.93 6.91
N LEU A 39 -2.11 -14.64 7.24
CA LEU A 39 -1.54 -14.17 8.50
C LEU A 39 -2.62 -14.08 9.58
N ASN A 40 -2.21 -14.26 10.84
CA ASN A 40 -3.14 -14.22 11.98
C ASN A 40 -3.84 -12.87 12.15
N HIS A 41 -3.18 -11.77 11.78
CA HIS A 41 -3.74 -10.43 11.87
C HIS A 41 -4.46 -10.06 10.58
N LYS A 42 -5.66 -9.46 10.71
CA LYS A 42 -6.42 -8.97 9.57
C LYS A 42 -5.86 -7.63 9.10
N TRP A 43 -5.10 -7.66 8.01
CA TRP A 43 -4.58 -6.46 7.37
C TRP A 43 -5.60 -5.87 6.41
N ILE A 44 -5.76 -4.55 6.43
CA ILE A 44 -6.56 -3.81 5.45
C ILE A 44 -5.62 -3.30 4.37
N ILE A 45 -5.94 -3.59 3.11
CA ILE A 45 -5.16 -3.13 1.96
C ILE A 45 -5.90 -1.96 1.31
N ARG A 46 -5.17 -0.88 1.07
CA ARG A 46 -5.67 0.30 0.34
C ARG A 46 -4.68 0.63 -0.77
N LYS A 47 -5.19 0.72 -2.01
CA LYS A 47 -4.43 1.29 -3.12
C LYS A 47 -4.44 2.81 -2.96
N LEU A 48 -3.27 3.41 -2.98
CA LEU A 48 -3.09 4.86 -2.94
C LEU A 48 -2.49 5.32 -4.26
N THR A 49 -2.82 6.54 -4.64
CA THR A 49 -2.17 7.29 -5.72
C THR A 49 -1.36 8.43 -5.11
N ILE A 50 -0.28 8.82 -5.77
CA ILE A 50 0.47 10.00 -5.35
C ILE A 50 -0.45 11.22 -5.51
N ASP A 51 -0.60 11.99 -4.44
CA ASP A 51 -1.29 13.27 -4.44
C ASP A 51 -0.26 14.41 -4.33
N ASN A 52 -0.30 15.32 -5.29
CA ASN A 52 0.57 16.50 -5.34
C ASN A 52 -0.21 17.81 -5.24
N ASP A 53 -1.54 17.73 -5.12
CA ASP A 53 -2.43 18.89 -5.20
C ASP A 53 -2.64 19.57 -3.85
N GLY A 54 -2.37 18.87 -2.75
CA GLY A 54 -2.62 19.36 -1.41
C GLY A 54 -4.10 19.66 -1.15
N ILE A 55 -4.37 20.61 -0.26
CA ILE A 55 -5.75 20.93 0.15
C ILE A 55 -6.44 21.79 -0.93
N LYS A 56 -7.58 21.32 -1.42
CA LYS A 56 -8.48 22.06 -2.32
C LYS A 56 -9.77 22.42 -1.61
N ILE A 57 -10.19 23.70 -1.66
CA ILE A 57 -11.46 24.16 -1.12
C ILE A 57 -12.54 24.01 -2.21
N LEU A 58 -13.49 23.12 -1.99
CA LEU A 58 -14.66 22.96 -2.86
C LEU A 58 -15.75 23.96 -2.43
N ARG A 59 -16.20 24.82 -3.33
CA ARG A 59 -17.35 25.70 -3.11
C ARG A 59 -18.59 25.08 -3.75
N SER A 60 -19.65 24.96 -2.96
CA SER A 60 -21.01 24.58 -3.39
C SER A 60 -21.73 25.72 -4.06
#